data_AF-A0AAW5WHN6-F1
#
_entry.id   AF-A0AAW5WHN6-F1
#
_cell.length_a   1.000
_cell.length_b   1.000
_cell.length_c   1.000
_cell.angle_alpha   90.00
_cell.angle_beta   90.00
_cell.angle_gamma   90.00
#
_symmetry.space_group_name_H-M   'P 1'
#
loop_
_entity.id
_entity.type
_entity.pdbx_description
1 polymer ?
#
loop_
_entity_poly.entity_id
_entity_poly.type
_entity_poly.pdbx_seq_one_letter_code
_entity_poly.pdbx_strand_id
1 'polypeptide(L)'
;MKKTIVLAGDYAYIRQIETALKSLCYHNSHVKVYIFNQDIPQEWFRALRPIVEQMGGELVDVKMLGAQFQMNWSNKLPHINHMTFARYFIPDFVEEDKVLYLDSDLVVTADLTSLFEMDLGENYLAATPSCFGVGVGFNAGVLLINNKKWRAEAVRQELVELTEREHQHVSEGDQSILNMLFHDSYAPLDQNYNFQIGFDSGAASHGHEFIFQIPLEPLPAILHFLSQDKPWNTHSVGRLREVWWHYHLMEWSAITEKWRQAGIDYSVTVYQPAMTCLNLTNSWHLEKIDYLVQALPEVHFYIAAYTTMAPELMLLSRFENVTLYPNTFPLLVEKLIQKTDVYLDINHDDKLSVVYDYVSRFDKPILSFENTQSQELPKSAYAGVFSAEKPEEMVAALTAYLDEKAHEN
;
A
#
# COMPACT_ATOMS: atom_id res chain seq x y z
N MET A 1 -18.07 2.94 -12.48
CA MET A 1 -17.05 3.72 -11.75
C MET A 1 -16.47 2.81 -10.68
N LYS A 2 -15.16 2.78 -10.46
CA LYS A 2 -14.58 1.91 -9.42
C LYS A 2 -14.94 2.46 -8.04
N LYS A 3 -15.24 1.59 -7.08
CA LYS A 3 -15.40 1.93 -5.66
C LYS A 3 -13.99 2.13 -5.09
N THR A 4 -13.67 3.30 -4.56
CA THR A 4 -12.32 3.59 -4.03
C THR A 4 -12.23 3.29 -2.54
N ILE A 5 -11.29 2.45 -2.14
CA ILE A 5 -11.07 2.01 -0.76
C ILE A 5 -9.63 2.26 -0.34
N VAL A 6 -9.44 2.61 0.92
CA VAL A 6 -8.11 2.66 1.57
C VAL A 6 -8.09 1.68 2.73
N LEU A 7 -7.05 0.86 2.78
CA LEU A 7 -6.62 0.10 3.94
C LEU A 7 -5.25 0.63 4.40
N ALA A 8 -4.96 0.54 5.68
CA ALA A 8 -3.64 0.89 6.22
C ALA A 8 -3.14 -0.19 7.18
N GLY A 9 -1.86 -0.55 7.06
CA GLY A 9 -1.21 -1.48 7.97
C GLY A 9 0.20 -1.86 7.53
N ASP A 10 0.94 -2.47 8.44
CA ASP A 10 2.28 -3.01 8.18
C ASP A 10 2.21 -4.51 7.83
N TYR A 11 3.36 -5.10 7.53
CA TYR A 11 3.45 -6.50 7.17
C TYR A 11 3.09 -7.45 8.32
N ALA A 12 3.24 -7.02 9.58
CA ALA A 12 2.82 -7.83 10.74
C ALA A 12 1.30 -8.05 10.75
N TYR A 13 0.53 -7.14 10.14
CA TYR A 13 -0.93 -7.23 9.99
C TYR A 13 -1.39 -7.78 8.62
N ILE A 14 -0.48 -8.38 7.82
CA ILE A 14 -0.82 -8.83 6.46
C ILE A 14 -1.97 -9.84 6.42
N ARG A 15 -2.08 -10.72 7.44
CA ARG A 15 -3.16 -11.70 7.54
C ARG A 15 -4.52 -11.03 7.69
N GLN A 16 -4.58 -9.93 8.44
CA GLN A 16 -5.79 -9.15 8.69
C GLN A 16 -6.16 -8.34 7.45
N ILE A 17 -5.18 -7.62 6.86
CA ILE A 17 -5.35 -6.87 5.62
C ILE A 17 -5.88 -7.77 4.50
N GLU A 18 -5.24 -8.93 4.28
CA GLU A 18 -5.68 -9.85 3.23
C GLU A 18 -7.06 -10.43 3.52
N THR A 19 -7.41 -10.71 4.77
CA THR A 19 -8.74 -11.21 5.15
C THR A 19 -9.82 -10.16 4.91
N ALA A 20 -9.57 -8.90 5.29
CA ALA A 20 -10.44 -7.77 5.00
C ALA A 20 -10.62 -7.61 3.47
N LEU A 21 -9.53 -7.65 2.71
CA LEU A 21 -9.55 -7.56 1.25
C LEU A 21 -10.32 -8.71 0.60
N LYS A 22 -10.13 -9.96 1.06
CA LYS A 22 -10.89 -11.13 0.58
C LYS A 22 -12.39 -10.94 0.79
N SER A 23 -12.78 -10.54 2.00
CA SER A 23 -14.20 -10.32 2.32
C SER A 23 -14.82 -9.19 1.48
N LEU A 24 -14.09 -8.09 1.29
CA LEU A 24 -14.48 -6.96 0.43
C LEU A 24 -14.67 -7.42 -1.02
N CYS A 25 -13.67 -8.05 -1.60
CA CYS A 25 -13.67 -8.53 -2.98
C CYS A 25 -14.68 -9.66 -3.22
N TYR A 26 -15.00 -10.47 -2.21
CA TYR A 26 -16.04 -11.48 -2.34
C TYR A 26 -17.42 -10.85 -2.59
N HIS A 27 -17.73 -9.70 -2.00
CA HIS A 27 -19.04 -9.06 -2.15
C HIS A 27 -19.06 -7.86 -3.09
N ASN A 28 -17.90 -7.32 -3.48
CA ASN A 28 -17.78 -6.13 -4.31
C ASN A 28 -16.75 -6.35 -5.42
N SER A 29 -17.20 -6.25 -6.68
CA SER A 29 -16.32 -6.12 -7.84
C SER A 29 -16.00 -4.64 -8.12
N HIS A 30 -15.10 -4.38 -9.05
CA HIS A 30 -14.71 -3.02 -9.47
C HIS A 30 -14.24 -2.14 -8.30
N VAL A 31 -13.42 -2.70 -7.43
CA VAL A 31 -12.81 -1.98 -6.30
C VAL A 31 -11.41 -1.51 -6.64
N LYS A 32 -11.11 -0.23 -6.42
CA LYS A 32 -9.75 0.31 -6.45
C LYS A 32 -9.28 0.46 -5.01
N VAL A 33 -8.34 -0.37 -4.59
CA VAL A 33 -7.88 -0.46 -3.21
C VAL A 33 -6.48 0.08 -3.10
N TYR A 34 -6.32 1.15 -2.32
CA TYR A 34 -5.04 1.67 -1.89
C TYR A 34 -4.63 1.00 -0.57
N ILE A 35 -3.41 0.49 -0.49
CA ILE A 35 -2.86 -0.08 0.75
C ILE A 35 -1.68 0.76 1.21
N PHE A 36 -1.91 1.53 2.26
CA PHE A 36 -0.91 2.37 2.89
C PHE A 36 -0.07 1.50 3.81
N ASN A 37 1.22 1.40 3.53
CA ASN A 37 2.14 0.51 4.26
C ASN A 37 3.58 1.04 4.22
N GLN A 38 4.45 0.46 5.05
CA GLN A 38 5.89 0.77 5.02
C GLN A 38 6.72 -0.40 4.48
N ASP A 39 6.32 -1.63 4.77
CA ASP A 39 7.18 -2.80 4.73
C ASP A 39 6.52 -4.03 4.07
N ILE A 40 5.31 -3.90 3.49
CA ILE A 40 4.68 -5.03 2.80
C ILE A 40 5.48 -5.37 1.54
N PRO A 41 5.93 -6.64 1.36
CA PRO A 41 6.72 -7.06 0.22
C PRO A 41 5.99 -6.85 -1.11
N GLN A 42 6.75 -6.47 -2.14
CA GLN A 42 6.23 -6.27 -3.49
C GLN A 42 5.65 -7.55 -4.09
N GLU A 43 6.21 -8.71 -3.75
CA GLU A 43 5.75 -10.01 -4.22
C GLU A 43 4.29 -10.28 -3.82
N TRP A 44 3.87 -9.81 -2.64
CA TRP A 44 2.48 -9.92 -2.22
C TRP A 44 1.56 -9.09 -3.12
N PHE A 45 1.95 -7.85 -3.44
CA PHE A 45 1.22 -7.01 -4.39
C PHE A 45 1.21 -7.60 -5.80
N ARG A 46 2.36 -8.10 -6.29
CA ARG A 46 2.48 -8.77 -7.60
C ARG A 46 1.59 -10.00 -7.72
N ALA A 47 1.42 -10.75 -6.63
CA ALA A 47 0.55 -11.92 -6.61
C ALA A 47 -0.94 -11.52 -6.63
N LEU A 48 -1.33 -10.46 -5.92
CA LEU A 48 -2.74 -10.08 -5.76
C LEU A 48 -3.28 -9.09 -6.79
N ARG A 49 -2.44 -8.21 -7.37
CA ARG A 49 -2.85 -7.27 -8.43
C ARG A 49 -3.60 -7.98 -9.57
N PRO A 50 -3.05 -9.07 -10.16
CA PRO A 50 -3.74 -9.85 -11.18
C PRO A 50 -5.13 -10.32 -10.76
N ILE A 51 -5.27 -10.79 -9.52
CA ILE A 51 -6.52 -11.33 -8.98
C ILE A 51 -7.57 -10.21 -8.86
N VAL A 52 -7.18 -9.06 -8.32
CA VAL A 52 -8.06 -7.89 -8.16
C VAL A 52 -8.46 -7.30 -9.52
N GLU A 53 -7.52 -7.23 -10.47
CA GLU A 53 -7.78 -6.77 -11.84
C GLU A 53 -8.77 -7.65 -12.58
N GLN A 54 -8.71 -8.97 -12.38
CA GLN A 54 -9.66 -9.93 -12.98
C GLN A 54 -11.12 -9.60 -12.63
N MET A 55 -11.33 -8.98 -11.45
CA MET A 55 -12.65 -8.54 -10.95
C MET A 55 -12.98 -7.09 -11.36
N GLY A 56 -12.25 -6.51 -12.31
CA GLY A 56 -12.39 -5.12 -12.75
C GLY A 56 -11.81 -4.09 -11.75
N GLY A 57 -11.06 -4.57 -10.76
CA GLY A 57 -10.49 -3.75 -9.70
C GLY A 57 -9.11 -3.19 -10.02
N GLU A 58 -8.42 -2.71 -8.99
CA GLU A 58 -7.03 -2.29 -9.00
C GLU A 58 -6.47 -2.28 -7.58
N LEU A 59 -5.20 -2.65 -7.42
CA LEU A 59 -4.52 -2.68 -6.13
C LEU A 59 -3.29 -1.77 -6.18
N VAL A 60 -3.32 -0.70 -5.39
CA VAL A 60 -2.30 0.36 -5.39
C VAL A 60 -1.46 0.25 -4.13
N ASP A 61 -0.15 0.06 -4.31
CA ASP A 61 0.84 0.05 -3.22
C ASP A 61 1.28 1.48 -2.88
N VAL A 62 0.93 1.95 -1.67
CA VAL A 62 1.32 3.26 -1.17
C VAL A 62 2.37 3.10 -0.08
N LYS A 63 3.63 3.30 -0.46
CA LYS A 63 4.80 3.24 0.44
C LYS A 63 4.95 4.53 1.24
N MET A 64 4.66 4.45 2.53
CA MET A 64 4.73 5.54 3.50
C MET A 64 6.15 5.71 4.07
N LEU A 65 7.12 5.94 3.18
CA LEU A 65 8.54 6.07 3.52
C LEU A 65 9.03 7.53 3.36
N GLY A 66 9.80 8.01 4.33
CA GLY A 66 10.35 9.37 4.35
C GLY A 66 10.10 10.11 5.66
N ALA A 67 10.85 11.20 5.87
CA ALA A 67 10.80 12.00 7.10
C ALA A 67 9.41 12.59 7.37
N GLN A 68 8.65 12.90 6.31
CA GLN A 68 7.28 13.40 6.38
C GLN A 68 6.27 12.41 6.99
N PHE A 69 6.63 11.13 7.12
CA PHE A 69 5.81 10.10 7.77
C PHE A 69 6.40 9.64 9.10
N GLN A 70 7.60 10.12 9.48
CA GLN A 70 8.22 9.82 10.77
C GLN A 70 7.59 10.70 11.84
N MET A 71 6.57 10.19 12.52
CA MET A 71 5.88 10.91 13.59
C MET A 71 6.31 10.41 14.96
N ASN A 72 6.61 11.32 15.89
CA ASN A 72 6.89 11.02 17.29
C ASN A 72 5.61 10.94 18.15
N TRP A 73 4.48 10.59 17.53
CA TRP A 73 3.19 10.55 18.19
C TRP A 73 3.04 9.26 18.99
N SER A 74 2.72 9.41 20.27
CA SER A 74 2.40 8.29 21.14
C SER A 74 0.94 7.88 21.00
N ASN A 75 0.71 6.57 20.90
CA ASN A 75 -0.60 6.00 21.20
C ASN A 75 -0.53 5.35 22.60
N LYS A 76 -1.44 5.72 23.52
CA LYS A 76 -1.49 5.16 24.88
C LYS A 76 -1.98 3.71 24.90
N LEU A 77 -2.48 3.21 23.77
CA LEU A 77 -2.96 1.86 23.59
C LEU A 77 -1.88 1.00 22.89
N PRO A 78 -1.19 0.08 23.61
CA PRO A 78 0.00 -0.61 23.09
C PRO A 78 -0.22 -1.51 21.86
N HIS A 79 -1.48 -1.76 21.50
CA HIS A 79 -1.86 -2.57 20.35
C HIS A 79 -2.11 -1.77 19.08
N ILE A 80 -2.27 -0.44 19.21
CA ILE A 80 -2.54 0.40 18.05
C ILE A 80 -1.21 0.73 17.40
N ASN A 81 -1.06 0.24 16.18
CA ASN A 81 0.10 0.46 15.33
C ASN A 81 0.18 1.94 14.92
N HIS A 82 1.39 2.47 14.75
CA HIS A 82 1.65 3.80 14.19
C HIS A 82 0.97 4.01 12.83
N MET A 83 0.79 2.92 12.07
CA MET A 83 0.02 2.90 10.83
C MET A 83 -1.43 3.39 10.97
N THR A 84 -2.00 3.49 12.17
CA THR A 84 -3.32 4.12 12.37
C THR A 84 -3.36 5.57 11.88
N PHE A 85 -2.26 6.31 12.02
CA PHE A 85 -2.14 7.70 11.58
C PHE A 85 -1.98 7.83 10.06
N ALA A 86 -1.73 6.73 9.33
CA ALA A 86 -1.58 6.74 7.89
C ALA A 86 -2.84 7.26 7.17
N ARG A 87 -4.02 7.12 7.79
CA ARG A 87 -5.29 7.65 7.27
C ARG A 87 -5.30 9.18 7.10
N TYR A 88 -4.43 9.92 7.81
CA TYR A 88 -4.31 11.37 7.63
C TYR A 88 -3.80 11.74 6.23
N PHE A 89 -3.04 10.84 5.61
CA PHE A 89 -2.37 11.06 4.33
C PHE A 89 -3.19 10.60 3.13
N ILE A 90 -4.43 10.12 3.34
CA ILE A 90 -5.39 9.80 2.27
C ILE A 90 -5.42 10.87 1.15
N PRO A 91 -5.56 12.18 1.45
CA PRO A 91 -5.61 13.21 0.41
C PRO A 91 -4.33 13.40 -0.41
N ASP A 92 -3.18 12.89 0.06
CA ASP A 92 -1.90 13.02 -0.65
C ASP A 92 -1.73 11.96 -1.75
N PHE A 93 -2.42 10.82 -1.63
CA PHE A 93 -2.23 9.66 -2.51
C PHE A 93 -3.50 9.24 -3.27
N VAL A 94 -4.68 9.50 -2.71
CA VAL A 94 -5.95 9.11 -3.33
C VAL A 94 -6.44 10.23 -4.23
N GLU A 95 -6.63 9.91 -5.50
CA GLU A 95 -7.03 10.87 -6.54
C GLU A 95 -8.54 11.12 -6.53
N GLU A 96 -9.34 10.10 -6.22
CA GLU A 96 -10.80 10.19 -6.29
C GLU A 96 -11.38 11.14 -5.22
N ASP A 97 -12.51 11.75 -5.55
CA ASP A 97 -13.17 12.75 -4.70
C ASP A 97 -13.85 12.17 -3.45
N LYS A 98 -14.20 10.87 -3.49
CA LYS A 98 -14.84 10.14 -2.39
C LYS A 98 -14.13 8.80 -2.20
N VAL A 99 -13.83 8.46 -0.95
CA VAL A 99 -13.08 7.24 -0.61
C VAL A 99 -13.64 6.62 0.67
N LEU A 100 -13.71 5.29 0.72
CA LEU A 100 -14.04 4.53 1.93
C LEU A 100 -12.74 4.07 2.60
N TYR A 101 -12.43 4.61 3.76
CA TYR A 101 -11.39 4.06 4.62
C TYR A 101 -11.96 2.89 5.44
N LEU A 102 -11.18 1.82 5.54
CA LEU A 102 -11.45 0.64 6.35
C LEU A 102 -10.22 0.30 7.22
N ASP A 103 -10.43 0.00 8.50
CA ASP A 103 -9.42 -0.68 9.31
C ASP A 103 -9.19 -2.12 8.76
N SER A 104 -8.11 -2.79 9.19
CA SER A 104 -7.80 -4.16 8.75
C SER A 104 -8.43 -5.25 9.64
N ASP A 105 -8.95 -4.89 10.82
CA ASP A 105 -9.59 -5.78 11.80
C ASP A 105 -11.10 -5.90 11.61
N LEU A 106 -11.53 -5.99 10.35
CA LEU A 106 -12.94 -6.13 9.96
C LEU A 106 -13.14 -7.14 8.84
N VAL A 107 -14.40 -7.49 8.60
CA VAL A 107 -14.83 -8.22 7.40
C VAL A 107 -16.08 -7.59 6.80
N VAL A 108 -16.14 -7.57 5.48
CA VAL A 108 -17.30 -7.14 4.68
C VAL A 108 -18.16 -8.36 4.38
N THR A 109 -19.47 -8.26 4.57
CA THR A 109 -20.41 -9.38 4.39
C THR A 109 -21.48 -9.12 3.33
N ALA A 110 -21.50 -7.92 2.73
CA ALA A 110 -22.52 -7.50 1.78
C ALA A 110 -21.97 -6.56 0.68
N ASP A 111 -22.79 -6.32 -0.35
CA ASP A 111 -22.52 -5.26 -1.33
C ASP A 111 -22.59 -3.89 -0.65
N LEU A 112 -21.57 -3.07 -0.89
CA LEU A 112 -21.42 -1.73 -0.34
C LEU A 112 -21.89 -0.62 -1.29
N THR A 113 -22.53 -0.94 -2.42
CA THR A 113 -23.00 0.06 -3.41
C THR A 113 -23.74 1.24 -2.76
N SER A 114 -24.73 0.96 -1.90
CA SER A 114 -25.49 2.01 -1.20
C SER A 114 -24.62 2.90 -0.29
N LEU A 115 -23.55 2.36 0.30
CA LEU A 115 -22.61 3.14 1.10
C LEU A 115 -21.83 4.13 0.22
N PHE A 116 -21.34 3.69 -0.95
CA PHE A 116 -20.62 4.57 -1.87
C PHE A 116 -21.51 5.64 -2.51
N GLU A 117 -22.78 5.33 -2.73
CA GLU A 117 -23.79 6.25 -3.28
C GLU A 117 -24.27 7.29 -2.27
N MET A 118 -24.02 7.11 -0.97
CA MET A 118 -24.38 8.07 0.08
C MET A 118 -23.84 9.47 -0.24
N ASP A 119 -24.72 10.46 -0.24
CA ASP A 119 -24.33 11.87 -0.35
C ASP A 119 -23.82 12.39 1.00
N LEU A 120 -22.60 12.94 0.99
CA LEU A 120 -21.98 13.53 2.18
C LEU A 120 -22.40 14.99 2.37
N GLY A 121 -22.95 15.64 1.33
CA GLY A 121 -23.22 17.07 1.31
C GLY A 121 -21.96 17.86 1.69
N GLU A 122 -22.11 18.75 2.68
CA GLU A 122 -21.02 19.57 3.20
C GLU A 122 -20.18 18.89 4.29
N ASN A 123 -20.46 17.64 4.66
CA ASN A 123 -19.70 16.95 5.70
C ASN A 123 -18.32 16.51 5.18
N TYR A 124 -17.33 16.49 6.08
CA TYR A 124 -15.98 15.99 5.76
C TYR A 124 -15.95 14.48 5.60
N LEU A 125 -16.82 13.77 6.33
CA LEU A 125 -16.91 12.32 6.31
C LEU A 125 -18.28 11.85 6.79
N ALA A 126 -18.57 10.56 6.62
CA ALA A 126 -19.60 9.83 7.35
C ALA A 126 -18.99 8.72 8.20
N ALA A 127 -19.51 8.54 9.42
CA ALA A 127 -19.03 7.56 10.38
C ALA A 127 -20.14 7.13 11.35
N THR A 128 -19.97 5.96 11.97
CA THR A 128 -20.91 5.42 12.97
C THR A 128 -20.54 5.85 14.39
N PRO A 129 -21.50 6.05 15.31
CA PRO A 129 -21.23 6.26 16.73
C PRO A 129 -20.33 5.16 17.32
N SER A 130 -19.42 5.56 18.22
CA SER A 130 -18.51 4.64 18.91
C SER A 130 -19.28 3.70 19.85
N CYS A 131 -19.00 2.40 19.77
CA CYS A 131 -19.56 1.34 20.59
C CYS A 131 -21.10 1.40 20.73
N PHE A 132 -21.81 1.53 19.61
CA PHE A 132 -23.28 1.63 19.58
C PHE A 132 -23.84 2.85 20.35
N GLY A 133 -23.05 3.92 20.47
CA GLY A 133 -23.39 5.14 21.21
C GLY A 133 -22.97 5.12 22.68
N VAL A 134 -22.30 4.06 23.15
CA VAL A 134 -21.70 4.00 24.49
C VAL A 134 -20.38 4.78 24.55
N GLY A 135 -19.61 4.75 23.46
CA GLY A 135 -18.36 5.49 23.34
C GLY A 135 -18.62 6.97 22.99
N VAL A 136 -17.61 7.80 23.20
CA VAL A 136 -17.67 9.22 22.83
C VAL A 136 -17.39 9.36 21.33
N GLY A 137 -18.23 10.13 20.63
CA GLY A 137 -18.03 10.46 19.22
C GLY A 137 -18.27 9.27 18.28
N PHE A 138 -17.59 9.25 17.15
CA PHE A 138 -17.64 8.20 16.14
C PHE A 138 -16.45 7.24 16.21
N ASN A 139 -16.67 6.00 15.75
CA ASN A 139 -15.59 5.04 15.56
C ASN A 139 -14.83 5.34 14.25
N ALA A 140 -13.49 5.32 14.30
CA ALA A 140 -12.65 5.69 13.17
C ALA A 140 -12.43 4.56 12.15
N GLY A 141 -12.82 3.32 12.44
CA GLY A 141 -12.46 2.17 11.59
C GLY A 141 -13.22 2.02 10.28
N VAL A 142 -14.29 2.81 10.09
CA VAL A 142 -14.99 2.93 8.81
C VAL A 142 -15.33 4.39 8.60
N LEU A 143 -14.71 5.02 7.60
CA LEU A 143 -14.93 6.43 7.27
C LEU A 143 -15.23 6.57 5.78
N LEU A 144 -16.42 7.04 5.43
CA LEU A 144 -16.68 7.49 4.07
C LEU A 144 -16.25 8.94 3.95
N ILE A 145 -15.12 9.20 3.30
CA ILE A 145 -14.42 10.48 3.32
C ILE A 145 -14.73 11.29 2.07
N ASN A 146 -15.03 12.59 2.26
CA ASN A 146 -15.06 13.59 1.21
C ASN A 146 -13.63 14.05 0.92
N ASN A 147 -12.91 13.24 0.14
CA ASN A 147 -11.49 13.45 -0.13
C ASN A 147 -11.23 14.75 -0.91
N LYS A 148 -12.18 15.15 -1.77
CA LYS A 148 -12.13 16.46 -2.44
C LYS A 148 -12.06 17.61 -1.43
N LYS A 149 -12.92 17.57 -0.41
CA LYS A 149 -12.94 18.58 0.67
C LYS A 149 -11.68 18.48 1.53
N TRP A 150 -11.24 17.27 1.87
CA TRP A 150 -9.99 17.07 2.64
C TRP A 150 -8.76 17.67 1.94
N ARG A 151 -8.66 17.51 0.62
CA ARG A 151 -7.61 18.17 -0.19
C ARG A 151 -7.78 19.69 -0.22
N ALA A 152 -8.98 20.18 -0.52
CA ALA A 152 -9.26 21.61 -0.69
C ALA A 152 -8.99 22.43 0.59
N GLU A 153 -9.19 21.82 1.75
CA GLU A 153 -9.06 22.47 3.05
C GLU A 153 -7.82 22.04 3.83
N ALA A 154 -6.88 21.33 3.18
CA ALA A 154 -5.62 20.90 3.78
C ALA A 154 -5.79 20.11 5.10
N VAL A 155 -6.85 19.29 5.19
CA VAL A 155 -7.23 18.53 6.39
C VAL A 155 -6.08 17.68 6.97
N ARG A 156 -5.22 17.12 6.11
CA ARG A 156 -4.01 16.40 6.55
C ARG A 156 -3.18 17.26 7.51
N GLN A 157 -2.93 18.51 7.14
CA GLN A 157 -2.09 19.42 7.93
C GLN A 157 -2.77 19.75 9.27
N GLU A 158 -4.08 19.97 9.28
CA GLU A 158 -4.84 20.21 10.51
C GLU A 158 -4.79 19.01 11.45
N LEU A 159 -4.93 17.78 10.94
CA LEU A 159 -4.82 16.54 11.72
C LEU A 159 -3.40 16.36 12.30
N VAL A 160 -2.36 16.64 11.52
CA VAL A 160 -0.96 16.61 11.96
C VAL A 160 -0.74 17.62 13.10
N GLU A 161 -1.14 18.87 12.92
CA GLU A 161 -0.96 19.94 13.91
C GLU A 161 -1.76 19.71 15.20
N LEU A 162 -3.00 19.22 15.07
CA LEU A 162 -3.84 18.86 16.20
C LEU A 162 -3.24 17.68 16.97
N THR A 163 -2.72 16.67 16.25
CA THR A 163 -2.07 15.51 16.88
C THR A 163 -0.81 15.94 17.62
N GLU A 164 0.05 16.77 17.03
CA GLU A 164 1.27 17.27 17.69
C GLU A 164 0.97 17.97 19.02
N ARG A 165 -0.16 18.68 19.10
CA ARG A 165 -0.60 19.37 20.32
C ARG A 165 -1.24 18.44 21.35
N GLU A 166 -2.03 17.45 20.91
CA GLU A 166 -2.98 16.74 21.78
C GLU A 166 -2.66 15.25 22.00
N HIS A 167 -1.71 14.65 21.26
CA HIS A 167 -1.47 13.20 21.30
C HIS A 167 -1.16 12.65 22.70
N GLN A 168 -0.57 13.47 23.58
CA GLN A 168 -0.29 13.10 24.96
C GLN A 168 -1.50 13.20 25.90
N HIS A 169 -2.55 13.92 25.49
CA HIS A 169 -3.73 14.21 26.29
C HIS A 169 -4.92 13.32 25.92
N VAL A 170 -4.95 12.79 24.70
CA VAL A 170 -6.00 11.86 24.24
C VAL A 170 -5.76 10.41 24.70
N SER A 171 -6.83 9.60 24.70
CA SER A 171 -6.81 8.20 25.12
C SER A 171 -6.89 7.20 23.96
N GLU A 172 -7.51 7.56 22.84
CA GLU A 172 -7.78 6.65 21.71
C GLU A 172 -7.02 7.07 20.45
N GLY A 173 -5.87 7.73 20.61
CA GLY A 173 -4.97 8.09 19.52
C GLY A 173 -5.65 8.94 18.44
N ASP A 174 -5.51 8.51 17.18
CA ASP A 174 -6.05 9.20 16.00
C ASP A 174 -7.58 9.31 15.99
N GLN A 175 -8.30 8.33 16.55
CA GLN A 175 -9.76 8.41 16.68
C GLN A 175 -10.18 9.62 17.52
N SER A 176 -9.47 9.92 18.61
CA SER A 176 -9.76 11.10 19.42
C SER A 176 -9.50 12.39 18.64
N ILE A 177 -8.39 12.45 17.88
CA ILE A 177 -8.04 13.62 17.07
C ILE A 177 -9.08 13.86 15.98
N LEU A 178 -9.50 12.81 15.26
CA LEU A 178 -10.54 12.88 14.24
C LEU A 178 -11.87 13.38 14.82
N ASN A 179 -12.25 12.89 16.00
CA ASN A 179 -13.46 13.34 16.68
C ASN A 179 -13.35 14.79 17.15
N MET A 180 -12.19 15.23 17.62
CA MET A 180 -11.96 16.63 17.99
C MET A 180 -12.07 17.57 16.79
N LEU A 181 -11.52 17.17 15.64
CA LEU A 181 -11.54 18.00 14.43
C LEU A 181 -12.94 18.04 13.79
N PHE A 182 -13.63 16.90 13.73
CA PHE A 182 -14.88 16.75 12.97
C PHE A 182 -16.15 16.70 13.82
N HIS A 183 -16.08 17.04 15.11
CA HIS A 183 -17.18 16.90 16.08
C HIS A 183 -18.57 17.29 15.53
N ASP A 184 -18.66 18.45 14.85
CA ASP A 184 -19.90 19.02 14.33
C ASP A 184 -20.03 18.91 12.79
N SER A 185 -19.19 18.11 12.12
CA SER A 185 -19.06 18.15 10.65
C SER A 185 -18.86 16.78 10.02
N TYR A 186 -19.54 15.77 10.55
CA TYR A 186 -19.67 14.44 9.96
C TYR A 186 -21.13 14.01 9.81
N ALA A 187 -21.41 13.22 8.78
CA ALA A 187 -22.72 12.62 8.57
C ALA A 187 -22.84 11.30 9.38
N PRO A 188 -24.00 11.02 10.00
CA PRO A 188 -24.22 9.75 10.68
C PRO A 188 -24.30 8.62 9.67
N LEU A 189 -23.57 7.53 9.94
CA LEU A 189 -23.66 6.29 9.18
C LEU A 189 -24.48 5.24 9.95
N ASP A 190 -25.22 4.40 9.23
CA ASP A 190 -25.94 3.28 9.82
C ASP A 190 -24.96 2.28 10.46
N GLN A 191 -25.29 1.79 11.66
CA GLN A 191 -24.47 0.81 12.40
C GLN A 191 -24.18 -0.47 11.59
N ASN A 192 -25.01 -0.79 10.59
CA ASN A 192 -24.80 -1.88 9.65
C ASN A 192 -23.46 -1.79 8.89
N TYR A 193 -22.95 -0.57 8.67
CA TYR A 193 -21.70 -0.34 7.95
C TYR A 193 -20.47 -0.24 8.86
N ASN A 194 -20.63 -0.37 10.18
CA ASN A 194 -19.52 -0.53 11.12
C ASN A 194 -20.05 -1.15 12.41
N PHE A 195 -20.39 -2.43 12.30
CA PHE A 195 -20.96 -3.18 13.41
C PHE A 195 -19.84 -3.66 14.32
N GLN A 196 -19.69 -2.96 15.45
CA GLN A 196 -18.55 -3.06 16.36
C GLN A 196 -18.62 -4.30 17.27
N ILE A 197 -18.67 -5.50 16.67
CA ILE A 197 -18.81 -6.79 17.36
C ILE A 197 -17.67 -7.06 18.35
N GLY A 198 -16.49 -6.47 18.11
CA GLY A 198 -15.36 -6.53 19.05
C GLY A 198 -15.63 -5.86 20.41
N PHE A 199 -16.72 -5.09 20.53
CA PHE A 199 -17.11 -4.48 21.80
C PHE A 199 -17.82 -5.46 22.76
N ASP A 200 -18.10 -6.70 22.36
CA ASP A 200 -18.81 -7.70 23.19
C ASP A 200 -18.24 -7.81 24.62
N SER A 201 -16.92 -7.92 24.77
CA SER A 201 -16.29 -8.00 26.10
C SER A 201 -16.50 -6.73 26.94
N GLY A 202 -16.43 -5.55 26.30
CA GLY A 202 -16.71 -4.26 26.94
C GLY A 202 -18.18 -4.13 27.33
N ALA A 203 -19.11 -4.54 26.46
CA ALA A 203 -20.53 -4.56 26.71
C ALA A 203 -20.91 -5.48 27.87
N ALA A 204 -20.38 -6.70 27.91
CA ALA A 204 -20.61 -7.65 29.00
C ALA A 204 -20.07 -7.12 30.33
N SER A 205 -18.86 -6.54 30.33
CA SER A 205 -18.22 -6.02 31.55
C SER A 205 -18.97 -4.84 32.19
N HIS A 206 -19.74 -4.10 31.40
CA HIS A 206 -20.51 -2.93 31.87
C HIS A 206 -22.02 -3.16 31.91
N GLY A 207 -22.49 -4.40 31.67
CA GLY A 207 -23.92 -4.74 31.74
C GLY A 207 -24.77 -4.15 30.60
N HIS A 208 -24.18 -3.88 29.43
CA HIS A 208 -24.90 -3.36 28.27
C HIS A 208 -25.64 -4.48 27.51
N GLU A 209 -26.63 -5.09 28.16
CA GLU A 209 -27.38 -6.25 27.64
C GLU A 209 -28.05 -5.99 26.28
N PHE A 210 -28.46 -4.74 26.01
CA PHE A 210 -29.12 -4.36 24.76
C PHE A 210 -28.26 -4.64 23.51
N ILE A 211 -26.92 -4.59 23.64
CA ILE A 211 -25.98 -4.86 22.54
C ILE A 211 -26.05 -6.32 22.10
N PHE A 212 -26.35 -7.23 23.02
CA PHE A 212 -26.52 -8.65 22.73
C PHE A 212 -27.88 -8.99 22.12
N GLN A 213 -28.83 -8.04 22.16
CA GLN A 213 -30.16 -8.18 21.58
C GLN A 213 -30.24 -7.64 20.15
N ILE A 214 -29.21 -6.94 19.68
CA ILE A 214 -29.16 -6.45 18.30
C ILE A 214 -29.11 -7.67 17.35
N PRO A 215 -30.03 -7.78 16.37
CA PRO A 215 -30.05 -8.91 15.45
C PRO A 215 -28.75 -9.01 14.65
N LEU A 216 -28.29 -10.25 14.46
CA LEU A 216 -27.11 -10.58 13.64
C LEU A 216 -27.51 -11.31 12.34
N GLU A 217 -28.81 -11.44 12.07
CA GLU A 217 -29.35 -12.11 10.89
C GLU A 217 -30.38 -11.20 10.18
N PRO A 218 -30.15 -10.81 8.91
CA PRO A 218 -28.93 -11.07 8.14
C PRO A 218 -27.68 -10.41 8.78
N LEU A 219 -26.49 -10.90 8.43
CA LEU A 219 -25.24 -10.32 8.93
C LEU A 219 -25.13 -8.83 8.60
N PRO A 220 -24.61 -8.01 9.53
CA PRO A 220 -24.26 -6.62 9.24
C PRO A 220 -23.25 -6.51 8.10
N ALA A 221 -23.41 -5.51 7.23
CA ALA A 221 -22.61 -5.34 6.01
C ALA A 221 -21.09 -5.24 6.29
N ILE A 222 -20.70 -4.64 7.41
CA ILE A 222 -19.31 -4.61 7.88
C ILE A 222 -19.27 -4.98 9.37
N LEU A 223 -18.55 -6.06 9.69
CA LEU A 223 -18.28 -6.49 11.05
C LEU A 223 -16.89 -6.02 11.46
N HIS A 224 -16.81 -5.20 12.51
CA HIS A 224 -15.56 -4.63 13.00
C HIS A 224 -15.18 -5.24 14.36
N PHE A 225 -14.09 -6.00 14.38
CA PHE A 225 -13.57 -6.70 15.55
C PHE A 225 -12.63 -5.81 16.36
N LEU A 226 -13.14 -4.66 16.85
CA LEU A 226 -12.38 -3.72 17.68
C LEU A 226 -11.83 -4.35 18.98
N SER A 227 -11.01 -3.59 19.72
CA SER A 227 -10.34 -4.01 20.97
C SER A 227 -9.27 -5.10 20.79
N GLN A 228 -8.84 -5.71 21.89
CA GLN A 228 -7.80 -6.75 21.95
C GLN A 228 -8.34 -8.17 21.77
N ASP A 229 -9.64 -8.38 21.92
CA ASP A 229 -10.28 -9.70 21.80
C ASP A 229 -10.49 -10.08 20.33
N LYS A 230 -9.39 -10.31 19.63
CA LYS A 230 -9.42 -10.54 18.18
C LYS A 230 -9.81 -11.97 17.82
N PRO A 231 -10.63 -12.18 16.77
CA PRO A 231 -11.09 -13.52 16.39
C PRO A 231 -9.98 -14.42 15.84
N TRP A 232 -8.82 -13.88 15.48
CA TRP A 232 -7.65 -14.66 15.04
C TRP A 232 -6.70 -15.04 16.17
N ASN A 233 -6.91 -14.55 17.40
CA ASN A 233 -6.15 -15.00 18.56
C ASN A 233 -6.43 -16.48 18.83
N THR A 234 -5.51 -17.17 19.52
CA THR A 234 -5.71 -18.57 19.95
C THR A 234 -7.03 -18.74 20.71
N HIS A 235 -7.38 -17.76 21.52
CA HIS A 235 -8.64 -17.69 22.23
C HIS A 235 -9.26 -16.31 22.01
N SER A 236 -10.58 -16.29 21.77
CA SER A 236 -11.40 -15.08 21.83
C SER A 236 -12.77 -15.43 22.38
N VAL A 237 -13.46 -14.46 22.96
CA VAL A 237 -14.79 -14.66 23.57
C VAL A 237 -15.91 -13.94 22.83
N GLY A 238 -15.58 -12.91 22.04
CA GLY A 238 -16.53 -12.20 21.19
C GLY A 238 -17.24 -13.10 20.18
N ARG A 239 -18.49 -12.75 19.87
CA ARG A 239 -19.32 -13.44 18.88
C ARG A 239 -18.76 -13.26 17.46
N LEU A 240 -19.24 -14.08 16.53
CA LEU A 240 -18.91 -14.04 15.09
C LEU A 240 -17.43 -14.30 14.76
N ARG A 241 -16.70 -14.97 15.67
CA ARG A 241 -15.32 -15.42 15.44
C ARG A 241 -15.20 -16.24 14.17
N GLU A 242 -16.16 -17.13 13.94
CA GLU A 242 -16.25 -18.02 12.77
C GLU A 242 -16.35 -17.27 11.44
N VAL A 243 -16.94 -16.07 11.43
CA VAL A 243 -17.09 -15.27 10.19
C VAL A 243 -15.73 -14.75 9.73
N TRP A 244 -14.86 -14.33 10.65
CA TRP A 244 -13.49 -13.94 10.29
C TRP A 244 -12.70 -15.12 9.70
N TRP A 245 -12.77 -16.29 10.35
CA TRP A 245 -12.08 -17.49 9.87
C TRP A 245 -12.62 -17.99 8.52
N HIS A 246 -13.91 -17.81 8.24
CA HIS A 246 -14.49 -18.13 6.95
C HIS A 246 -13.77 -17.39 5.81
N TYR A 247 -13.60 -16.07 5.90
CA TYR A 247 -12.89 -15.30 4.87
C TYR A 247 -11.38 -15.51 4.92
N HIS A 248 -10.79 -15.70 6.10
CA HIS A 248 -9.35 -15.93 6.23
C HIS A 248 -8.92 -17.20 5.48
N LEU A 249 -9.67 -18.29 5.66
CA LEU A 249 -9.43 -19.59 5.04
C LEU A 249 -9.95 -19.69 3.60
N MET A 250 -10.63 -18.65 3.10
CA MET A 250 -11.13 -18.62 1.74
C MET A 250 -9.97 -18.45 0.75
N GLU A 251 -9.92 -19.30 -0.25
CA GLU A 251 -8.96 -19.17 -1.35
C GLU A 251 -9.41 -18.07 -2.33
N TRP A 252 -8.45 -17.31 -2.86
CA TRP A 252 -8.72 -16.28 -3.86
C TRP A 252 -9.41 -16.83 -5.13
N SER A 253 -9.13 -18.08 -5.48
CA SER A 253 -9.77 -18.76 -6.62
C SER A 253 -11.28 -18.92 -6.45
N ALA A 254 -11.78 -19.07 -5.22
CA ALA A 254 -13.22 -19.13 -4.96
C ALA A 254 -13.89 -17.76 -5.21
N ILE A 255 -13.18 -16.68 -4.90
CA ILE A 255 -13.63 -15.30 -5.12
C ILE A 255 -13.70 -15.00 -6.62
N THR A 256 -12.63 -15.29 -7.36
CA THR A 256 -12.59 -15.02 -8.81
C THR A 256 -13.55 -15.91 -9.59
N GLU A 257 -13.72 -17.18 -9.20
CA GLU A 257 -14.70 -18.07 -9.83
C GLU A 257 -16.15 -17.58 -9.63
N LYS A 258 -16.48 -17.07 -8.44
CA LYS A 258 -17.80 -16.44 -8.19
C LYS A 258 -18.09 -15.33 -9.19
N TRP A 259 -17.13 -14.42 -9.40
CA TRP A 259 -17.30 -13.29 -10.32
C TRP A 259 -17.30 -13.70 -11.78
N ARG A 260 -16.46 -14.68 -12.16
CA ARG A 260 -16.49 -15.27 -13.51
C ARG A 260 -17.86 -15.84 -13.84
N GLN A 261 -18.46 -16.59 -12.92
CA GLN A 261 -19.82 -17.12 -13.08
C GLN A 261 -20.89 -16.02 -13.18
N ALA A 262 -20.64 -14.86 -12.55
CA ALA A 262 -21.47 -13.67 -12.66
C ALA A 262 -21.18 -12.82 -13.92
N GLY A 263 -20.31 -13.28 -14.82
CA GLY A 263 -19.97 -12.59 -16.08
C GLY A 263 -18.94 -11.47 -15.93
N ILE A 264 -18.20 -11.42 -14.82
CA ILE A 264 -17.11 -10.48 -14.56
C ILE A 264 -15.80 -11.25 -14.64
N ASP A 265 -15.09 -11.11 -15.75
CA ASP A 265 -13.78 -11.73 -15.98
C ASP A 265 -12.96 -10.84 -16.93
N TYR A 266 -12.11 -9.98 -16.36
CA TYR A 266 -11.26 -9.06 -17.12
C TYR A 266 -9.94 -9.71 -17.52
N SER A 267 -9.40 -9.34 -18.68
CA SER A 267 -8.06 -9.79 -19.09
C SER A 267 -7.01 -9.20 -18.16
N VAL A 268 -6.13 -10.06 -17.68
CA VAL A 268 -5.08 -9.67 -16.74
C VAL A 268 -3.72 -9.81 -17.40
N THR A 269 -2.85 -8.83 -17.22
CA THR A 269 -1.46 -8.92 -17.65
C THR A 269 -0.62 -9.25 -16.44
N VAL A 270 -0.06 -10.46 -16.41
CA VAL A 270 0.89 -10.84 -15.35
C VAL A 270 2.24 -10.25 -15.68
N TYR A 271 2.80 -9.46 -14.77
CA TYR A 271 4.12 -8.87 -14.97
C TYR A 271 5.19 -9.95 -15.18
N GLN A 272 5.79 -9.93 -16.37
CA GLN A 272 6.93 -10.74 -16.75
C GLN A 272 7.98 -9.82 -17.37
N PRO A 273 9.16 -9.69 -16.75
CA PRO A 273 10.20 -8.84 -17.30
C PRO A 273 10.81 -9.48 -18.55
N ALA A 274 10.89 -8.71 -19.63
CA ALA A 274 11.53 -9.13 -20.86
C ALA A 274 13.04 -8.85 -20.84
N MET A 275 13.46 -7.80 -20.12
CA MET A 275 14.86 -7.46 -19.92
C MET A 275 15.13 -7.06 -18.47
N THR A 276 16.39 -7.17 -18.06
CA THR A 276 16.87 -6.82 -16.72
C THR A 276 18.02 -5.83 -16.80
N CYS A 277 17.94 -4.80 -15.97
CA CYS A 277 18.98 -3.82 -15.75
C CYS A 277 19.50 -3.92 -14.32
N LEU A 278 20.78 -3.64 -14.09
CA LEU A 278 21.35 -3.58 -12.75
C LEU A 278 22.16 -2.31 -12.53
N ASN A 279 21.99 -1.71 -11.36
CA ASN A 279 22.90 -0.72 -10.81
C ASN A 279 23.44 -1.20 -9.45
N LEU A 280 24.73 -0.91 -9.19
CA LEU A 280 25.34 -1.04 -7.86
C LEU A 280 25.68 0.36 -7.37
N THR A 281 25.16 0.76 -6.21
CA THR A 281 25.32 2.11 -5.67
C THR A 281 25.87 2.13 -4.25
N ASN A 282 26.56 3.21 -3.93
CA ASN A 282 26.86 3.65 -2.56
C ASN A 282 26.31 5.06 -2.27
N SER A 283 25.43 5.55 -3.16
CA SER A 283 24.75 6.84 -3.08
C SER A 283 23.25 6.66 -3.01
N TRP A 284 22.57 7.58 -2.35
CA TRP A 284 21.11 7.69 -2.38
C TRP A 284 20.60 8.23 -3.72
N HIS A 285 21.45 8.87 -4.52
CA HIS A 285 21.08 9.55 -5.75
C HIS A 285 21.44 8.71 -6.98
N LEU A 286 20.41 8.19 -7.64
CA LEU A 286 20.52 7.55 -8.95
C LEU A 286 19.92 8.46 -10.01
N GLU A 287 20.71 8.80 -11.01
CA GLU A 287 20.31 9.73 -12.05
C GLU A 287 19.09 9.18 -12.81
N LYS A 288 17.98 9.92 -12.76
CA LYS A 288 16.75 9.67 -13.52
C LYS A 288 16.08 8.31 -13.27
N ILE A 289 16.40 7.62 -12.16
CA ILE A 289 15.85 6.27 -11.91
C ILE A 289 14.31 6.24 -11.89
N ASP A 290 13.66 7.18 -11.22
CA ASP A 290 12.19 7.25 -11.19
C ASP A 290 11.56 7.42 -12.59
N TYR A 291 12.23 8.14 -13.48
CA TYR A 291 11.78 8.30 -14.87
C TYR A 291 11.97 6.99 -15.66
N LEU A 292 13.14 6.36 -15.54
CA LEU A 292 13.45 5.13 -16.27
C LEU A 292 12.51 3.98 -15.89
N VAL A 293 12.25 3.78 -14.60
CA VAL A 293 11.37 2.69 -14.12
C VAL A 293 9.92 2.89 -14.57
N GLN A 294 9.46 4.14 -14.69
CA GLN A 294 8.11 4.46 -15.20
C GLN A 294 8.02 4.32 -16.73
N ALA A 295 9.07 4.73 -17.45
CA ALA A 295 9.09 4.68 -18.91
C ALA A 295 9.28 3.26 -19.47
N LEU A 296 9.83 2.33 -18.68
CA LEU A 296 10.20 0.97 -19.11
C LEU A 296 9.54 -0.10 -18.21
N PRO A 297 8.20 -0.25 -18.23
CA PRO A 297 7.49 -1.20 -17.37
C PRO A 297 7.86 -2.67 -17.64
N GLU A 298 8.38 -3.01 -18.82
CA GLU A 298 8.81 -4.38 -19.18
C GLU A 298 10.26 -4.70 -18.78
N VAL A 299 11.01 -3.69 -18.32
CA VAL A 299 12.39 -3.84 -17.86
C VAL A 299 12.41 -3.95 -16.35
N HIS A 300 13.02 -5.01 -15.82
CA HIS A 300 13.24 -5.15 -14.38
C HIS A 300 14.52 -4.45 -13.95
N PHE A 301 14.45 -3.58 -12.96
CA PHE A 301 15.59 -2.86 -12.42
C PHE A 301 16.02 -3.48 -11.08
N TYR A 302 17.23 -4.02 -11.05
CA TYR A 302 17.90 -4.45 -9.84
C TYR A 302 18.78 -3.31 -9.32
N ILE A 303 18.50 -2.82 -8.12
CA ILE A 303 19.32 -1.79 -7.47
C ILE A 303 19.95 -2.42 -6.25
N ALA A 304 21.27 -2.46 -6.21
CA ALA A 304 22.03 -3.10 -5.16
C ALA A 304 22.90 -2.09 -4.41
N ALA A 305 23.07 -2.29 -3.10
CA ALA A 305 24.01 -1.54 -2.28
C ALA A 305 24.66 -2.47 -1.24
N TYR A 306 25.95 -2.27 -0.98
CA TYR A 306 26.65 -3.00 0.09
C TYR A 306 26.28 -2.51 1.50
N THR A 307 25.55 -1.40 1.59
CA THR A 307 25.15 -0.73 2.82
C THR A 307 23.62 -0.62 2.89
N THR A 308 23.11 0.01 3.95
CA THR A 308 21.69 0.37 4.03
C THR A 308 21.34 1.38 2.93
N MET A 309 20.11 1.31 2.43
CA MET A 309 19.59 2.28 1.47
C MET A 309 18.80 3.39 2.17
N ALA A 310 18.92 4.60 1.64
CA ALA A 310 18.14 5.73 2.10
C ALA A 310 16.65 5.59 1.70
N PRO A 311 15.71 6.27 2.40
CA PRO A 311 14.28 6.21 2.09
C PRO A 311 13.95 6.51 0.62
N GLU A 312 14.68 7.41 -0.03
CA GLU A 312 14.54 7.78 -1.45
C GLU A 312 14.68 6.57 -2.38
N LEU A 313 15.66 5.70 -2.12
CA LEU A 313 15.83 4.46 -2.86
C LEU A 313 14.78 3.42 -2.46
N MET A 314 14.49 3.30 -1.16
CA MET A 314 13.51 2.34 -0.65
C MET A 314 12.11 2.60 -1.20
N LEU A 315 11.77 3.87 -1.50
CA LEU A 315 10.53 4.27 -2.16
C LEU A 315 10.35 3.68 -3.56
N LEU A 316 11.43 3.28 -4.25
CA LEU A 316 11.31 2.62 -5.55
C LEU A 316 10.62 1.26 -5.44
N SER A 317 10.51 0.68 -4.23
CA SER A 317 9.72 -0.52 -3.99
C SER A 317 8.23 -0.37 -4.31
N ARG A 318 7.72 0.85 -4.52
CA ARG A 318 6.34 1.05 -5.01
C ARG A 318 6.14 0.60 -6.47
N PHE A 319 7.21 0.51 -7.24
CA PHE A 319 7.17 0.10 -8.64
C PHE A 319 7.32 -1.41 -8.77
N GLU A 320 6.42 -2.02 -9.54
CA GLU A 320 6.39 -3.48 -9.74
C GLU A 320 7.66 -4.02 -10.43
N ASN A 321 8.31 -3.18 -11.23
CA ASN A 321 9.48 -3.51 -12.02
C ASN A 321 10.82 -3.17 -11.36
N VAL A 322 10.86 -2.94 -10.05
CA VAL A 322 12.09 -2.68 -9.30
C VAL A 322 12.27 -3.69 -8.18
N THR A 323 13.48 -4.23 -8.02
CA THR A 323 13.90 -4.98 -6.81
C THR A 323 15.11 -4.31 -6.17
N LEU A 324 15.06 -4.13 -4.86
CA LEU A 324 16.10 -3.49 -4.06
C LEU A 324 16.87 -4.52 -3.23
N TYR A 325 18.21 -4.43 -3.25
CA TYR A 325 19.12 -5.28 -2.47
C TYR A 325 20.01 -4.43 -1.56
N PRO A 326 19.48 -3.89 -0.45
CA PRO A 326 20.31 -3.26 0.58
C PRO A 326 21.17 -4.31 1.30
N ASN A 327 22.35 -3.91 1.79
CA ASN A 327 23.28 -4.77 2.53
C ASN A 327 23.64 -6.08 1.79
N THR A 328 23.78 -6.03 0.47
CA THR A 328 24.24 -7.18 -0.31
C THR A 328 25.76 -7.36 -0.20
N PHE A 329 26.32 -8.39 -0.85
CA PHE A 329 27.73 -8.72 -0.81
C PHE A 329 28.32 -8.89 -2.22
N PRO A 330 29.64 -8.69 -2.42
CA PRO A 330 30.26 -8.78 -3.74
C PRO A 330 29.95 -10.07 -4.51
N LEU A 331 29.97 -11.23 -3.84
CA LEU A 331 29.63 -12.53 -4.45
C LEU A 331 28.18 -12.59 -4.96
N LEU A 332 27.25 -11.92 -4.27
CA LEU A 332 25.85 -11.87 -4.68
C LEU A 332 25.66 -10.89 -5.84
N VAL A 333 26.34 -9.75 -5.81
CA VAL A 333 26.34 -8.79 -6.92
C VAL A 333 26.92 -9.39 -8.18
N GLU A 334 28.02 -10.14 -8.09
CA GLU A 334 28.59 -10.88 -9.23
C GLU A 334 27.56 -11.83 -9.84
N LYS A 335 26.82 -12.57 -9.00
CA LYS A 335 25.74 -13.47 -9.46
C LYS A 335 24.56 -12.73 -10.09
N LEU A 336 24.24 -11.53 -9.60
CA LEU A 336 23.21 -10.68 -10.20
C LEU A 336 23.65 -10.15 -11.57
N ILE A 337 24.88 -9.63 -11.68
CA ILE A 337 25.44 -9.14 -12.94
C ILE A 337 25.50 -10.25 -13.99
N GLN A 338 25.90 -11.47 -13.60
CA GLN A 338 25.92 -12.62 -14.51
C GLN A 338 24.57 -12.83 -15.24
N LYS A 339 23.46 -12.62 -14.52
CA LYS A 339 22.09 -12.82 -15.01
C LYS A 339 21.46 -11.58 -15.62
N THR A 340 22.06 -10.40 -15.42
CA THR A 340 21.52 -9.13 -15.90
C THR A 340 21.82 -8.95 -17.38
N ASP A 341 20.95 -8.25 -18.12
CA ASP A 341 21.19 -7.95 -19.54
C ASP A 341 22.04 -6.69 -19.71
N VAL A 342 21.71 -5.59 -19.01
CA VAL A 342 22.40 -4.30 -19.12
C VAL A 342 22.84 -3.78 -17.76
N TYR A 343 24.07 -3.25 -17.65
CA TYR A 343 24.51 -2.54 -16.46
C TYR A 343 24.29 -1.02 -16.62
N LEU A 344 23.63 -0.40 -15.64
CA LEU A 344 23.36 1.03 -15.61
C LEU A 344 24.33 1.71 -14.63
N ASP A 345 25.28 2.48 -15.16
CA ASP A 345 26.22 3.28 -14.38
C ASP A 345 25.63 4.69 -14.10
N ILE A 346 24.57 4.71 -13.29
CA ILE A 346 23.74 5.90 -13.03
C ILE A 346 23.83 6.40 -11.59
N ASN A 347 24.65 5.78 -10.73
CA ASN A 347 24.83 6.26 -9.36
C ASN A 347 25.76 7.48 -9.33
N HIS A 348 25.40 8.44 -8.49
CA HIS A 348 26.30 9.53 -8.11
C HIS A 348 27.33 9.05 -7.06
N ASP A 349 28.21 9.97 -6.67
CA ASP A 349 29.29 9.77 -5.71
C ASP A 349 30.30 8.68 -6.11
N ASP A 350 31.00 8.10 -5.14
CA ASP A 350 32.10 7.17 -5.36
C ASP A 350 31.65 5.91 -6.12
N LYS A 351 32.43 5.58 -7.16
CA LYS A 351 32.23 4.36 -7.94
C LYS A 351 32.81 3.15 -7.21
N LEU A 352 32.02 2.09 -7.14
CA LEU A 352 32.46 0.79 -6.64
C LEU A 352 33.16 0.02 -7.77
N SER A 353 34.44 0.34 -8.02
CA SER A 353 35.20 -0.12 -9.18
C SER A 353 35.19 -1.64 -9.42
N VAL A 354 35.04 -2.44 -8.37
CA VAL A 354 34.88 -3.91 -8.44
C VAL A 354 33.75 -4.35 -9.37
N VAL A 355 32.73 -3.52 -9.56
CA VAL A 355 31.59 -3.83 -10.42
C VAL A 355 31.97 -3.90 -11.90
N TYR A 356 32.95 -3.09 -12.33
CA TYR A 356 33.40 -3.06 -13.71
C TYR A 356 34.16 -4.33 -14.08
N ASP A 357 34.86 -4.96 -13.12
CA ASP A 357 35.47 -6.28 -13.31
C ASP A 357 34.43 -7.35 -13.58
N TYR A 358 33.27 -7.31 -12.89
CA TYR A 358 32.18 -8.24 -13.11
C TYR A 358 31.48 -8.01 -14.45
N VAL A 359 31.20 -6.75 -14.77
CA VAL A 359 30.56 -6.37 -16.03
C VAL A 359 31.42 -6.79 -17.23
N SER A 360 32.72 -6.50 -17.20
CA SER A 360 33.68 -6.90 -18.23
C SER A 360 33.80 -8.43 -18.34
N ARG A 361 33.86 -9.14 -17.21
CA ARG A 361 33.96 -10.61 -17.17
C ARG A 361 32.77 -11.31 -17.84
N PHE A 362 31.57 -10.74 -17.74
CA PHE A 362 30.35 -11.32 -18.30
C PHE A 362 29.86 -10.59 -19.56
N ASP A 363 30.71 -9.73 -20.15
CA ASP A 363 30.46 -9.00 -21.39
C ASP A 363 29.12 -8.24 -21.39
N LYS A 364 28.83 -7.52 -20.30
CA LYS A 364 27.58 -6.76 -20.17
C LYS A 364 27.74 -5.35 -20.75
N PRO A 365 26.80 -4.87 -21.59
CA PRO A 365 26.80 -3.48 -22.03
C PRO A 365 26.62 -2.53 -20.84
N ILE A 366 27.41 -1.46 -20.82
CA ILE A 366 27.33 -0.39 -19.82
C ILE A 366 26.66 0.82 -20.46
N LEU A 367 25.55 1.28 -19.89
CA LEU A 367 24.93 2.57 -20.22
C LEU A 367 25.06 3.55 -19.05
N SER A 368 25.27 4.82 -19.35
CA SER A 368 25.47 5.85 -18.32
C SER A 368 24.90 7.21 -18.76
N PHE A 369 24.75 8.14 -17.81
CA PHE A 369 24.55 9.55 -18.12
C PHE A 369 25.90 10.29 -18.12
N GLU A 370 26.00 11.38 -18.87
CA GLU A 370 27.20 12.21 -18.98
C GLU A 370 27.76 12.64 -17.61
N ASN A 371 26.87 12.90 -16.65
CA ASN A 371 27.19 13.34 -15.29
C ASN A 371 27.44 12.19 -14.30
N THR A 372 27.20 10.93 -14.68
CA THR A 372 27.43 9.77 -13.80
C THR A 372 28.51 8.82 -14.31
N GLN A 373 28.99 8.95 -15.55
CA GLN A 373 30.06 8.08 -16.05
C GLN A 373 31.31 8.11 -15.15
N SER A 374 31.90 6.95 -14.88
CA SER A 374 33.19 6.84 -14.20
C SER A 374 34.32 7.54 -14.95
N GLN A 375 35.16 8.27 -14.20
CA GLN A 375 36.40 8.87 -14.71
C GLN A 375 37.53 7.85 -14.89
N GLU A 376 37.39 6.66 -14.31
CA GLU A 376 38.40 5.58 -14.40
C GLU A 376 38.27 4.76 -15.69
N LEU A 377 37.10 4.81 -16.35
CA LEU A 377 36.83 4.08 -17.58
C LEU A 377 36.93 4.99 -18.80
N PRO A 378 37.53 4.51 -19.92
CA PRO A 378 37.47 5.25 -21.17
C PRO A 378 36.04 5.26 -21.71
N LYS A 379 35.68 6.30 -22.48
CA LYS A 379 34.34 6.38 -23.14
C LYS A 379 34.00 5.15 -23.98
N SER A 380 35.00 4.47 -24.55
CA SER A 380 34.81 3.25 -25.33
C SER A 380 34.36 2.03 -24.52
N ALA A 381 34.42 2.09 -23.18
CA ALA A 381 33.90 1.04 -22.31
C ALA A 381 32.36 1.09 -22.19
N TYR A 382 31.74 2.22 -22.53
CA TYR A 382 30.30 2.41 -22.49
C TYR A 382 29.70 2.11 -23.85
N ALA A 383 28.64 1.29 -23.86
CA ALA A 383 27.83 1.06 -25.05
C ALA A 383 27.00 2.32 -25.42
N GLY A 384 26.72 3.18 -24.42
CA GLY A 384 26.06 4.46 -24.63
C GLY A 384 26.24 5.40 -23.43
N VAL A 385 26.47 6.68 -23.72
CA VAL A 385 26.50 7.77 -22.73
C VAL A 385 25.50 8.83 -23.18
N PHE A 386 24.53 9.16 -22.32
CA PHE A 386 23.37 10.00 -22.66
C PHE A 386 23.31 11.27 -21.83
N SER A 387 22.66 12.31 -22.34
CA SER A 387 22.46 13.54 -21.58
C SER A 387 21.40 13.36 -20.49
N ALA A 388 21.70 13.78 -19.26
CA ALA A 388 20.72 13.76 -18.17
C ALA A 388 19.55 14.73 -18.39
N GLU A 389 19.69 15.72 -19.29
CA GLU A 389 18.61 16.63 -19.69
C GLU A 389 17.64 15.99 -20.71
N LYS A 390 18.03 14.85 -21.30
CA LYS A 390 17.26 14.10 -22.30
C LYS A 390 17.21 12.61 -21.99
N PRO A 391 16.62 12.22 -20.84
CA PRO A 391 16.59 10.83 -20.42
C PRO A 391 15.82 9.91 -21.38
N GLU A 392 14.98 10.46 -22.26
CA GLU A 392 14.32 9.73 -23.34
C GLU A 392 15.29 9.06 -24.32
N GLU A 393 16.51 9.59 -24.48
CA GLU A 393 17.54 8.99 -25.33
C GLU A 393 18.05 7.65 -24.76
N MET A 394 18.22 7.58 -23.43
CA MET A 394 18.56 6.32 -22.74
C MET A 394 17.40 5.32 -22.79
N VAL A 395 16.15 5.79 -22.65
CA VAL A 395 14.96 4.95 -22.81
C VAL A 395 14.90 4.35 -24.21
N ALA A 396 15.16 5.14 -25.25
CA ALA A 396 15.20 4.64 -26.63
C ALA A 396 16.28 3.57 -26.83
N ALA A 397 17.47 3.76 -26.24
CA ALA A 397 18.53 2.77 -26.29
C ALA A 397 18.16 1.46 -25.57
N LEU A 398 17.59 1.54 -24.36
CA LEU A 398 17.11 0.36 -23.62
C LEU A 398 15.95 -0.35 -24.34
N THR A 399 15.09 0.40 -25.02
CA THR A 399 14.03 -0.17 -25.86
C THR A 399 14.61 -0.93 -27.05
N ALA A 400 15.68 -0.44 -27.68
CA ALA A 400 16.36 -1.17 -28.75
C ALA A 400 16.97 -2.50 -28.27
N TYR A 401 17.60 -2.52 -27.09
CA TYR A 401 18.08 -3.77 -26.47
C TYR A 401 16.94 -4.76 -26.17
N LEU A 402 15.80 -4.24 -25.71
CA LEU A 402 14.60 -5.03 -25.45
C LEU A 402 14.09 -5.70 -26.74
N ASP A 403 14.00 -4.94 -27.84
CA ASP A 403 13.56 -5.43 -29.15
C ASP A 403 14.51 -6.48 -29.74
N GLU A 404 15.83 -6.27 -29.62
CA GLU A 404 16.84 -7.26 -30.03
C GLU A 404 16.67 -8.59 -29.30
N LYS A 405 16.46 -8.53 -27.98
CA LYS A 405 16.25 -9.72 -27.14
C LYS A 405 14.92 -10.42 -27.42
N ALA A 406 13.88 -9.68 -27.81
CA ALA A 406 12.61 -10.27 -28.22
C ALA A 406 12.72 -11.06 -29.54
N HIS A 407 13.73 -10.78 -30.37
CA HIS A 407 14.00 -11.51 -31.61
C HIS A 407 14.93 -12.73 -31.44
N GLU A 408 15.61 -12.86 -30.29
CA GLU A 408 16.48 -14.00 -29.96
C GLU A 408 15.74 -15.18 -29.31
N ASN A 409 14.53 -14.95 -28.79
CA ASN A 409 13.63 -15.96 -28.20
C ASN A 409 12.52 -16.35 -29.18
#